data_AF-A0A4D6CAQ2-F1
#
_entry.id   AF-A0A4D6CAQ2-F1
#
_cell.length_a   1.000
_cell.length_b   1.000
_cell.length_c   1.000
_cell.angle_alpha   90.00
_cell.angle_beta   90.00
_cell.angle_gamma   90.00
#
_symmetry.space_group_name_H-M   'P 1'
#
loop_
_entity.id
_entity.type
_entity.pdbx_description
1 polymer ?
#
loop_
_entity_poly.entity_id
_entity_poly.type
_entity_poly.pdbx_seq_one_letter_code
_entity_poly.pdbx_strand_id
1 'polypeptide(L)'
;MFSKKNDGNEFSNEGKGSSKKIIKFFKSTKGIALLAFILGVFFGNISSPACSEDHEEVISNQTSVIDSQKTEIETLNSKLSDAEPWFKMKDDEKKAIEAENQRKAEEAKKAEEAKKAEEQRKKEEEEKKGYDTGITYDQLARTPDDYKYKKVKFEGKVIQVIEDGDEVQIRLAVSGNYDKVVLCSYKKSITPSRVLEDDYITI
;
A
#
# COMPACT_ATOMS: atom_id res chain seq x y z
N MET A 1 14.21 37.24 31.38
CA MET A 1 15.46 37.27 30.57
C MET A 1 15.58 35.93 29.87
N PHE A 2 15.44 35.95 28.54
CA PHE A 2 15.54 34.79 27.67
C PHE A 2 16.99 34.33 27.60
N SER A 3 17.28 33.06 27.93
CA SER A 3 18.57 32.46 27.56
C SER A 3 18.38 31.58 26.33
N LYS A 4 19.05 32.01 25.28
CA LYS A 4 19.00 31.57 23.89
C LYS A 4 19.78 30.26 23.77
N LYS A 5 19.15 29.25 23.16
CA LYS A 5 19.86 28.12 22.54
C LYS A 5 20.73 28.69 21.42
N ASN A 6 21.99 28.26 21.36
CA ASN A 6 22.86 28.49 20.21
C ASN A 6 23.43 27.15 19.75
N ASP A 7 23.31 26.96 18.44
CA ASP A 7 23.65 25.79 17.66
C ASP A 7 25.15 25.70 17.34
N GLY A 8 25.57 24.48 16.99
CA GLY A 8 26.89 24.12 16.47
C GLY A 8 27.10 22.62 16.67
N ASN A 9 26.65 21.77 15.74
CA ASN A 9 27.44 21.18 14.65
C ASN A 9 28.60 20.33 15.24
N GLU A 10 28.76 19.03 14.99
CA GLU A 10 28.78 18.35 13.68
C GLU A 10 29.04 16.82 13.90
N PHE A 11 28.87 16.03 12.83
CA PHE A 11 29.36 14.65 12.60
C PHE A 11 28.55 13.42 13.06
N SER A 12 27.77 12.90 12.09
CA SER A 12 27.88 11.56 11.46
C SER A 12 28.16 10.32 12.32
N ASN A 13 27.25 9.33 12.29
CA ASN A 13 27.52 8.06 11.58
C ASN A 13 26.26 7.18 11.43
N GLU A 14 26.30 6.35 10.39
CA GLU A 14 25.27 5.45 9.87
C GLU A 14 24.94 4.25 10.77
N GLY A 15 23.77 3.63 10.55
CA GLY A 15 23.45 2.33 11.13
C GLY A 15 22.02 1.85 10.94
N LYS A 16 21.56 1.64 9.70
CA LYS A 16 20.28 0.91 9.44
C LYS A 16 20.56 -0.59 9.33
N GLY A 17 20.26 -1.32 10.40
CA GLY A 17 20.17 -2.78 10.37
C GLY A 17 18.83 -3.23 9.80
N SER A 18 18.85 -3.90 8.63
CA SER A 18 17.72 -4.67 8.12
C SER A 18 17.94 -6.16 8.37
N SER A 19 16.98 -6.73 9.08
CA SER A 19 16.89 -8.13 9.49
C SER A 19 16.69 -9.09 8.32
N LYS A 20 17.46 -10.19 8.38
CA LYS A 20 17.45 -11.40 7.54
C LYS A 20 16.06 -12.05 7.44
N LYS A 21 15.69 -12.50 6.23
CA LYS A 21 14.85 -13.70 6.02
C LYS A 21 15.53 -14.64 5.04
N ILE A 22 15.65 -15.89 5.47
CA ILE A 22 16.30 -17.02 4.82
C ILE A 22 15.27 -17.72 3.94
N ILE A 23 15.60 -18.02 2.67
CA ILE A 23 14.98 -19.13 1.93
C ILE A 23 16.09 -19.90 1.18
N LYS A 24 16.19 -21.19 1.53
CA LYS A 24 17.06 -22.25 0.99
C LYS A 24 16.72 -22.57 -0.47
N PHE A 25 17.70 -22.95 -1.30
CA PHE A 25 17.58 -23.98 -2.35
C PHE A 25 19.00 -24.38 -2.83
N PHE A 26 19.60 -25.46 -2.33
CA PHE A 26 19.61 -26.84 -2.88
C PHE A 26 20.66 -27.08 -3.99
N LYS A 27 21.47 -28.14 -3.76
CA LYS A 27 22.19 -29.03 -4.72
C LYS A 27 23.67 -28.79 -5.07
N SER A 28 24.47 -29.74 -4.57
CA SER A 28 25.37 -30.62 -5.34
C SER A 28 26.89 -30.33 -5.29
N THR A 29 27.55 -31.09 -4.41
CA THR A 29 28.97 -31.23 -4.12
C THR A 29 29.81 -31.84 -5.27
N LYS A 30 29.78 -31.24 -6.47
CA LYS A 30 30.62 -31.70 -7.61
C LYS A 30 31.38 -30.57 -8.34
N GLY A 31 31.36 -29.34 -7.83
CA GLY A 31 31.90 -28.17 -8.54
C GLY A 31 33.27 -27.64 -8.11
N ILE A 32 33.96 -28.24 -7.12
CA ILE A 32 35.20 -27.68 -6.55
C ILE A 32 36.47 -28.44 -6.99
N ALA A 33 36.34 -29.61 -7.63
CA ALA A 33 37.50 -30.41 -8.05
C ALA A 33 38.08 -30.07 -9.44
N LEU A 34 37.36 -29.33 -10.30
CA LEU A 34 37.80 -29.07 -11.68
C LEU A 34 38.80 -27.89 -11.81
N LEU A 35 38.79 -26.96 -10.85
CA LEU A 35 39.65 -25.78 -10.85
C LEU A 35 41.10 -26.06 -10.43
N ALA A 36 41.38 -27.20 -9.80
CA ALA A 36 42.73 -27.61 -9.40
C ALA A 36 43.46 -28.44 -10.47
N PHE A 37 42.76 -28.98 -11.47
CA PHE A 37 43.37 -29.76 -12.56
C PHE A 37 43.96 -28.87 -13.67
N ILE A 38 43.43 -27.67 -13.86
CA ILE A 38 43.81 -26.77 -14.97
C ILE A 38 45.12 -26.01 -14.68
N LEU A 39 45.45 -25.76 -13.41
CA LEU A 39 46.68 -25.03 -13.02
C LEU A 39 47.92 -25.94 -12.85
N GLY A 40 47.75 -27.26 -12.84
CA GLY A 40 48.83 -28.23 -12.60
C GLY A 40 49.54 -28.79 -13.84
N VAL A 41 49.10 -28.43 -15.07
CA VAL A 41 49.62 -29.02 -16.32
C VAL A 41 50.58 -28.08 -17.08
N PHE A 42 50.81 -26.86 -16.58
CA PHE A 42 51.63 -25.85 -17.29
C PHE A 42 53.12 -25.80 -16.93
N PHE A 43 53.61 -26.62 -16.00
CA PHE A 43 55.05 -26.71 -15.68
C PHE A 43 55.49 -28.17 -15.56
N GLY A 44 55.76 -28.82 -16.69
CA GLY A 44 56.41 -30.13 -16.65
C GLY A 44 56.33 -30.97 -17.92
N ASN A 45 56.92 -30.52 -19.03
CA ASN A 45 57.75 -31.40 -19.88
C ASN A 45 58.43 -30.61 -21.02
N ILE A 46 59.72 -30.32 -20.82
CA ILE A 46 60.68 -30.22 -21.93
C ILE A 46 61.18 -31.63 -22.18
N SER A 47 60.80 -32.21 -23.33
CA SER A 47 61.65 -33.14 -24.11
C SER A 47 60.95 -33.45 -25.44
N SER A 48 61.55 -33.07 -26.56
CA SER A 48 61.23 -33.65 -27.87
C SER A 48 61.69 -35.12 -27.91
N PRO A 49 61.15 -35.95 -28.84
CA PRO A 49 61.66 -35.98 -30.21
C PRO A 49 60.59 -36.13 -31.32
N ALA A 50 60.91 -35.58 -32.49
CA ALA A 50 60.53 -36.00 -33.85
C ALA A 50 59.08 -36.43 -34.16
N CYS A 51 58.38 -35.65 -35.00
CA CYS A 51 57.94 -36.01 -36.36
C CYS A 51 57.09 -34.88 -36.99
N SER A 52 57.20 -34.78 -38.31
CA SER A 52 56.86 -33.70 -39.23
C SER A 52 55.39 -33.71 -39.74
N GLU A 53 55.03 -32.64 -40.49
CA GLU A 53 53.87 -32.52 -41.40
C GLU A 53 52.47 -32.44 -40.71
N ASP A 54 51.57 -31.45 -40.82
CA ASP A 54 51.28 -30.36 -41.75
C ASP A 54 50.43 -29.30 -41.00
N HIS A 55 50.76 -28.01 -41.08
CA HIS A 55 50.06 -26.98 -40.27
C HIS A 55 49.69 -25.70 -41.03
N GLU A 56 49.40 -25.80 -42.34
CA GLU A 56 49.13 -24.62 -43.19
C GLU A 56 47.69 -24.51 -43.76
N GLU A 57 46.85 -25.55 -43.75
CA GLU A 57 45.49 -25.46 -44.32
C GLU A 57 44.39 -25.05 -43.33
N VAL A 58 44.57 -25.31 -42.02
CA VAL A 58 43.52 -25.11 -41.00
C VAL A 58 43.39 -23.64 -40.55
N ILE A 59 44.44 -22.84 -40.69
CA ILE A 59 44.48 -21.43 -40.24
C ILE A 59 43.73 -20.49 -41.21
N SER A 60 43.74 -20.77 -42.51
CA SER A 60 43.11 -19.89 -43.52
C SER A 60 41.57 -19.96 -43.49
N ASN A 61 41.01 -21.16 -43.30
CA ASN A 61 39.56 -21.38 -43.21
C ASN A 61 38.95 -20.82 -41.93
N GLN A 62 39.70 -20.79 -40.82
CA GLN A 62 39.22 -20.19 -39.58
C GLN A 62 39.25 -18.66 -39.63
N THR A 63 40.22 -18.07 -40.34
CA THR A 63 40.35 -16.63 -40.53
C THR A 63 39.22 -16.04 -41.37
N SER A 64 38.84 -16.71 -42.48
CA SER A 64 37.73 -16.26 -43.33
C SER A 64 36.35 -16.35 -42.65
N VAL A 65 36.15 -17.35 -41.78
CA VAL A 65 34.93 -17.48 -40.98
C VAL A 65 34.83 -16.40 -39.90
N ILE A 66 35.96 -16.04 -39.26
CA ILE A 66 36.01 -14.94 -38.29
C ILE A 66 35.75 -13.59 -38.96
N ASP A 67 36.32 -13.34 -40.15
CA ASP A 67 36.10 -12.10 -40.90
C ASP A 67 34.66 -11.99 -41.41
N SER A 68 34.09 -13.09 -41.90
CA SER A 68 32.67 -13.17 -42.27
C SER A 68 31.75 -12.87 -41.08
N GLN A 69 32.00 -13.49 -39.92
CA GLN A 69 31.22 -13.23 -38.70
C GLN A 69 31.39 -11.80 -38.19
N LYS A 70 32.59 -11.23 -38.30
CA LYS A 70 32.86 -9.83 -37.90
C LYS A 70 32.08 -8.84 -38.77
N THR A 71 32.05 -9.06 -40.09
CA THR A 71 31.25 -8.22 -41.01
C THR A 71 29.76 -8.37 -40.76
N GLU A 72 29.28 -9.59 -40.47
CA GLU A 72 27.88 -9.82 -40.09
C GLU A 72 27.53 -9.09 -38.78
N ILE A 73 28.33 -9.21 -37.72
CA ILE A 73 28.16 -8.50 -36.46
C ILE A 73 28.12 -6.97 -36.65
N GLU A 74 28.99 -6.43 -37.50
CA GLU A 74 29.03 -5.00 -37.82
C GLU A 74 27.75 -4.55 -38.55
N THR A 75 27.27 -5.34 -39.50
CA THR A 75 25.99 -5.06 -40.18
C THR A 75 24.77 -5.18 -39.27
N LEU A 76 24.77 -6.13 -38.32
CA LEU A 76 23.69 -6.28 -37.34
C LEU A 76 23.69 -5.12 -36.33
N ASN A 77 24.86 -4.67 -35.88
CA ASN A 77 24.98 -3.52 -34.99
C ASN A 77 24.46 -2.23 -35.63
N SER A 78 24.74 -2.02 -36.92
CA SER A 78 24.18 -0.88 -37.67
C SER A 78 22.65 -0.93 -37.76
N LYS A 79 22.07 -2.12 -38.01
CA LYS A 79 20.61 -2.28 -38.04
C LYS A 79 19.97 -2.07 -36.66
N LEU A 80 20.68 -2.43 -35.59
CA LEU A 80 20.20 -2.23 -34.22
C LEU A 80 20.21 -0.75 -33.85
N SER A 81 21.26 0.00 -34.20
CA SER A 81 21.32 1.45 -33.96
C SER A 81 20.25 2.22 -34.72
N ASP A 82 19.95 1.81 -35.95
CA ASP A 82 18.89 2.43 -36.77
C ASP A 82 17.48 2.16 -36.21
N ALA A 83 17.31 1.05 -35.47
CA ALA A 83 16.04 0.67 -34.86
C ALA A 83 15.83 1.23 -33.44
N GLU A 84 16.88 1.66 -32.73
CA GLU A 84 16.79 2.24 -31.37
C GLU A 84 15.77 3.39 -31.23
N PRO A 85 15.65 4.34 -32.18
CA PRO A 85 14.67 5.42 -32.09
C PRO A 85 13.22 4.89 -32.07
N TRP A 86 12.95 3.77 -32.76
CA TRP A 86 11.63 3.15 -32.82
C TRP A 86 11.26 2.46 -31.50
N PHE A 87 12.23 1.85 -30.82
CA PHE A 87 12.03 1.26 -29.50
C PHE A 87 11.79 2.33 -28.42
N LYS A 88 12.57 3.42 -28.45
CA LYS A 88 12.42 4.55 -27.51
C LYS A 88 11.04 5.23 -27.66
N MET A 89 10.59 5.48 -28.89
CA MET A 89 9.28 6.10 -29.14
C MET A 89 8.11 5.22 -28.65
N LYS A 90 8.18 3.91 -28.88
CA LYS A 90 7.15 2.97 -28.36
C LYS A 90 7.12 2.88 -26.85
N ASP A 91 8.29 2.93 -26.21
CA ASP A 91 8.38 2.91 -24.75
C ASP A 91 7.85 4.21 -24.12
N ASP A 92 8.14 5.36 -24.73
CA ASP A 92 7.66 6.67 -24.28
C ASP A 92 6.14 6.81 -24.50
N GLU A 93 5.61 6.36 -25.64
CA GLU A 93 4.17 6.34 -25.92
C GLU A 93 3.42 5.42 -24.95
N LYS A 94 3.96 4.23 -24.67
CA LYS A 94 3.39 3.30 -23.68
C LYS A 94 3.39 3.90 -22.27
N LYS A 95 4.47 4.56 -21.86
CA LYS A 95 4.53 5.26 -20.56
C LYS A 95 3.53 6.41 -20.48
N ALA A 96 3.34 7.16 -21.57
CA ALA A 96 2.35 8.24 -21.63
C ALA A 96 0.92 7.70 -21.49
N ILE A 97 0.57 6.63 -22.20
CA ILE A 97 -0.74 5.96 -22.12
C ILE A 97 -0.98 5.39 -20.71
N GLU A 98 0.03 4.77 -20.10
CA GLU A 98 -0.07 4.24 -18.75
C GLU A 98 -0.28 5.36 -17.72
N ALA A 99 0.46 6.47 -17.83
CA ALA A 99 0.29 7.64 -16.97
C ALA A 99 -1.08 8.30 -17.14
N GLU A 100 -1.60 8.40 -18.37
CA GLU A 100 -2.93 8.92 -18.65
C GLU A 100 -4.02 8.01 -18.06
N ASN A 101 -3.90 6.69 -18.22
CA ASN A 101 -4.82 5.72 -17.65
C ASN A 101 -4.80 5.74 -16.11
N GLN A 102 -3.63 5.88 -15.50
CA GLN A 102 -3.51 6.03 -14.04
C GLN A 102 -4.18 7.32 -13.56
N ARG A 103 -3.98 8.45 -14.26
CA ARG A 103 -4.66 9.72 -13.95
C ARG A 103 -6.18 9.61 -14.08
N LYS A 104 -6.68 9.02 -15.18
CA LYS A 104 -8.11 8.78 -15.40
C LYS A 104 -8.71 7.86 -14.34
N ALA A 105 -7.97 6.82 -13.94
CA ALA A 105 -8.40 5.91 -12.88
C ALA A 105 -8.44 6.60 -11.50
N GLU A 106 -7.47 7.46 -11.18
CA GLU A 106 -7.47 8.23 -9.94
C GLU A 106 -8.59 9.27 -9.91
N GLU A 107 -8.84 9.96 -11.01
CA GLU A 107 -9.94 10.91 -11.16
C GLU A 107 -11.31 10.22 -11.06
N ALA A 108 -11.46 9.06 -11.70
CA ALA A 108 -12.67 8.24 -11.59
C ALA A 108 -12.91 7.77 -10.14
N LYS A 109 -11.87 7.35 -9.42
CA LYS A 109 -11.98 6.98 -8.00
C LYS A 109 -12.39 8.17 -7.13
N LYS A 110 -11.76 9.33 -7.30
CA LYS A 110 -12.13 10.56 -6.57
C LYS A 110 -13.57 10.99 -6.87
N ALA A 111 -14.02 10.87 -8.12
CA ALA A 111 -15.39 11.16 -8.52
C ALA A 111 -16.40 10.17 -7.92
N GLU A 112 -16.07 8.87 -7.86
CA GLU A 112 -16.90 7.84 -7.24
C GLU A 112 -17.02 8.04 -5.73
N GLU A 113 -15.91 8.32 -5.04
CA GLU A 113 -15.89 8.62 -3.61
C GLU A 113 -16.70 9.88 -3.29
N ALA A 114 -16.57 10.94 -4.10
CA ALA A 114 -17.37 12.16 -3.95
C ALA A 114 -18.88 11.90 -4.15
N LYS A 115 -19.26 11.05 -5.13
CA LYS A 115 -20.66 10.66 -5.32
C LYS A 115 -21.20 9.84 -4.16
N LYS A 116 -20.43 8.89 -3.64
CA LYS A 116 -20.81 8.09 -2.46
C LYS A 116 -20.98 8.97 -1.22
N ALA A 117 -20.06 9.90 -0.98
CA ALA A 117 -20.15 10.85 0.12
C ALA A 117 -21.39 11.76 -0.01
N GLU A 118 -21.70 12.24 -1.22
CA GLU A 118 -22.90 13.05 -1.46
C GLU A 118 -24.19 12.24 -1.26
N GLU A 119 -24.24 11.00 -1.72
CA GLU A 119 -25.40 10.12 -1.51
C GLU A 119 -25.58 9.78 -0.02
N GLN A 120 -24.50 9.53 0.72
CA GLN A 120 -24.53 9.35 2.17
C GLN A 120 -25.04 10.60 2.88
N ARG A 121 -24.55 11.80 2.53
CA ARG A 121 -25.04 13.06 3.10
C ARG A 121 -26.55 13.26 2.87
N LYS A 122 -27.04 12.99 1.65
CA LYS A 122 -28.48 13.11 1.34
C LYS A 122 -29.31 12.12 2.15
N LYS A 123 -28.86 10.87 2.27
CA LYS A 123 -29.54 9.86 3.10
C LYS A 123 -29.57 10.26 4.58
N GLU A 124 -28.46 10.75 5.11
CA GLU A 124 -28.40 11.26 6.50
C GLU A 124 -29.33 12.46 6.71
N GLU A 125 -29.46 13.36 5.73
CA GLU A 125 -30.36 14.50 5.82
C GLU A 125 -31.84 14.07 5.78
N GLU A 126 -32.19 13.12 4.91
CA GLU A 126 -33.53 12.52 4.86
C GLU A 126 -33.86 11.77 6.15
N GLU A 127 -32.91 11.02 6.71
CA GLU A 127 -33.09 10.33 7.98
C GLU A 127 -33.27 11.31 9.14
N LYS A 128 -32.46 12.37 9.22
CA LYS A 128 -32.59 13.44 10.24
C LYS A 128 -33.96 14.09 10.22
N LYS A 129 -34.54 14.33 9.03
CA LYS A 129 -35.92 14.82 8.88
C LYS A 129 -36.95 13.84 9.48
N GLY A 130 -36.69 12.54 9.38
CA GLY A 130 -37.55 11.51 9.95
C GLY A 130 -37.56 11.42 11.48
N TYR A 131 -36.60 12.03 12.17
CA TYR A 131 -36.54 12.05 13.65
C TYR A 131 -37.22 13.27 14.27
N ASP A 132 -37.53 14.31 13.49
CA ASP A 132 -38.22 15.52 13.95
C ASP A 132 -39.75 15.30 13.99
N THR A 133 -40.18 14.37 14.85
CA THR A 133 -41.58 13.95 14.96
C THR A 133 -42.41 14.84 15.89
N GLY A 134 -41.79 15.78 16.60
CA GLY A 134 -42.44 16.61 17.62
C GLY A 134 -42.89 15.85 18.87
N ILE A 135 -42.53 14.57 19.02
CA ILE A 135 -42.86 13.76 20.20
C ILE A 135 -42.07 14.26 21.40
N THR A 136 -42.78 14.60 22.47
CA THR A 136 -42.21 15.13 23.72
C THR A 136 -41.96 14.04 24.75
N TYR A 137 -41.11 14.33 25.74
CA TYR A 137 -40.90 13.44 26.89
C TYR A 137 -42.22 13.11 27.61
N ASP A 138 -43.05 14.12 27.85
CA ASP A 138 -44.28 13.97 28.65
C ASP A 138 -45.29 13.04 27.96
N GLN A 139 -45.30 13.01 26.61
CA GLN A 139 -46.09 12.06 25.82
C GLN A 139 -45.57 10.62 25.99
N LEU A 140 -44.26 10.41 25.89
CA LEU A 140 -43.68 9.07 26.09
C LEU A 140 -43.85 8.57 27.53
N ALA A 141 -43.73 9.46 28.52
CA ALA A 141 -43.83 9.10 29.93
C ALA A 141 -45.28 8.77 30.35
N ARG A 142 -46.29 9.38 29.70
CA ARG A 142 -47.71 9.20 30.05
C ARG A 142 -48.45 8.19 29.17
N THR A 143 -48.14 8.14 27.87
CA THR A 143 -48.81 7.23 26.92
C THR A 143 -47.79 6.50 26.02
N PRO A 144 -46.86 5.71 26.58
CA PRO A 144 -45.76 5.09 25.83
C PRO A 144 -46.22 4.20 24.68
N ASP A 145 -47.35 3.50 24.84
CA ASP A 145 -47.86 2.55 23.84
C ASP A 145 -48.23 3.24 22.52
N ASP A 146 -48.71 4.47 22.56
CA ASP A 146 -49.11 5.25 21.37
C ASP A 146 -47.92 5.63 20.48
N TYR A 147 -46.71 5.57 21.03
CA TYR A 147 -45.47 5.98 20.38
C TYR A 147 -44.49 4.82 20.16
N LYS A 148 -44.93 3.58 20.44
CA LYS A 148 -44.14 2.40 20.17
C LYS A 148 -43.78 2.33 18.67
N TYR A 149 -42.51 2.03 18.38
CA TYR A 149 -41.94 1.98 17.03
C TYR A 149 -41.93 3.31 16.26
N LYS A 150 -42.29 4.44 16.90
CA LYS A 150 -42.11 5.77 16.30
C LYS A 150 -40.70 6.28 16.56
N LYS A 151 -40.12 6.97 15.57
CA LYS A 151 -38.85 7.69 15.73
C LYS A 151 -39.05 8.91 16.64
N VAL A 152 -38.05 9.20 17.46
CA VAL A 152 -38.03 10.34 18.38
C VAL A 152 -36.64 10.96 18.35
N LYS A 153 -36.55 12.21 18.81
CA LYS A 153 -35.28 12.92 18.96
C LYS A 153 -35.25 13.61 20.31
N PHE A 154 -34.24 13.34 21.12
CA PHE A 154 -34.02 14.03 22.37
C PHE A 154 -32.59 14.50 22.49
N GLU A 155 -32.42 15.70 23.03
CA GLU A 155 -31.12 16.25 23.38
C GLU A 155 -31.04 16.34 24.90
N GLY A 156 -29.91 15.97 25.50
CA GLY A 156 -29.80 15.95 26.95
C GLY A 156 -28.42 15.60 27.47
N LYS A 157 -28.32 15.56 28.79
CA LYS A 157 -27.10 15.22 29.52
C LYS A 157 -27.11 13.76 29.95
N VAL A 158 -26.05 13.02 29.67
CA VAL A 158 -25.88 11.64 30.14
C VAL A 158 -25.58 11.65 31.63
N ILE A 159 -26.40 10.95 32.42
CA ILE A 159 -26.29 10.92 33.89
C ILE A 159 -25.80 9.58 34.43
N GLN A 160 -25.84 8.53 33.61
CA GLN A 160 -25.34 7.21 33.98
C GLN A 160 -25.03 6.42 32.69
N VAL A 161 -23.91 5.70 32.69
CA VAL A 161 -23.54 4.77 31.61
C VAL A 161 -23.33 3.38 32.18
N ILE A 162 -23.97 2.38 31.57
CA ILE A 162 -23.82 0.96 31.88
C ILE A 162 -23.38 0.26 30.61
N GLU A 163 -22.26 -0.45 30.67
CA GLU A 163 -21.74 -1.21 29.53
C GLU A 163 -21.79 -2.69 29.82
N ASP A 164 -22.34 -3.46 28.88
CA ASP A 164 -22.35 -4.91 28.91
C ASP A 164 -22.02 -5.45 27.52
N GLY A 165 -20.87 -6.13 27.40
CA GLY A 165 -20.40 -6.65 26.11
C GLY A 165 -20.29 -5.57 25.02
N ASP A 166 -21.08 -5.72 23.95
CA ASP A 166 -21.18 -4.82 22.79
C ASP A 166 -22.32 -3.79 22.90
N GLU A 167 -23.10 -3.83 23.98
CA GLU A 167 -24.19 -2.90 24.24
C GLU A 167 -23.81 -1.87 25.32
N VAL A 168 -24.35 -0.66 25.16
CA VAL A 168 -24.26 0.42 26.11
C VAL A 168 -25.67 0.89 26.41
N GLN A 169 -25.99 0.96 27.70
CA GLN A 169 -27.22 1.54 28.20
C GLN A 169 -26.89 2.85 28.90
N ILE A 170 -27.63 3.91 28.58
CA ILE A 170 -27.46 5.23 29.17
C ILE A 170 -28.78 5.75 29.73
N ARG A 171 -28.67 6.51 30.82
CA ARG A 171 -29.74 7.39 31.29
C ARG A 171 -29.44 8.80 30.82
N LEU A 172 -30.37 9.38 30.07
CA LEU A 172 -30.26 10.72 29.51
C LEU A 172 -31.28 11.65 30.17
N ALA A 173 -30.82 12.72 30.81
CA ALA A 173 -31.65 13.80 31.31
C ALA A 173 -32.01 14.74 30.15
N VAL A 174 -33.26 14.66 29.69
CA VAL A 174 -33.77 15.42 28.53
C VAL A 174 -33.70 16.91 28.83
N SER A 175 -33.05 17.66 27.94
CA SER A 175 -32.75 19.09 28.09
C SER A 175 -32.02 19.43 29.41
N GLY A 176 -31.26 18.48 29.95
CA GLY A 176 -30.56 18.62 31.24
C GLY A 176 -31.48 18.59 32.46
N ASN A 177 -32.76 18.23 32.30
CA ASN A 177 -33.71 18.15 33.41
C ASN A 177 -33.67 16.76 34.06
N TYR A 178 -33.22 16.69 35.31
CA TYR A 178 -33.10 15.45 36.08
C TYR A 178 -34.45 14.81 36.45
N ASP A 179 -35.55 15.55 36.35
CA ASP A 179 -36.92 15.01 36.49
C ASP A 179 -37.41 14.32 35.20
N LYS A 180 -36.71 14.54 34.07
CA LYS A 180 -37.07 14.01 32.75
C LYS A 180 -35.97 13.09 32.22
N VAL A 181 -35.95 11.85 32.69
CA VAL A 181 -34.92 10.86 32.33
C VAL A 181 -35.47 9.82 31.37
N VAL A 182 -34.75 9.59 30.27
CA VAL A 182 -35.00 8.48 29.33
C VAL A 182 -33.87 7.45 29.42
N LEU A 183 -34.24 6.18 29.31
CA LEU A 183 -33.32 5.06 29.20
C LEU A 183 -33.12 4.72 27.72
N CYS A 184 -31.88 4.73 27.25
CA CYS A 184 -31.53 4.39 25.89
C CYS A 184 -30.52 3.24 25.90
N SER A 185 -30.67 2.29 24.98
CA SER A 185 -29.69 1.23 24.73
C SER A 185 -29.24 1.28 23.29
N TYR A 186 -27.93 1.16 23.05
CA TYR A 186 -27.34 1.18 21.72
C TYR A 186 -26.10 0.28 21.65
N LYS A 187 -25.67 -0.05 20.43
CA LYS A 187 -24.45 -0.83 20.21
C LYS A 187 -23.21 0.06 20.21
N LYS A 188 -22.12 -0.38 20.82
CA LYS A 188 -20.83 0.36 20.85
C LYS A 188 -20.33 0.80 19.46
N SER A 189 -20.68 0.05 18.42
CA SER A 189 -20.26 0.32 17.04
C SER A 189 -20.94 1.52 16.37
N ILE A 190 -22.05 2.03 16.90
CA ILE A 190 -22.76 3.16 16.28
C ILE A 190 -22.11 4.51 16.58
N THR A 191 -21.27 4.58 17.61
CA THR A 191 -20.56 5.79 18.03
C THR A 191 -19.07 5.65 17.70
N PRO A 192 -18.43 6.67 17.09
CA PRO A 192 -16.99 6.62 16.80
C PRO A 192 -16.12 6.68 18.07
N SER A 193 -16.68 7.18 19.17
CA SER A 193 -16.02 7.31 20.48
C SER A 193 -16.96 6.87 21.60
N ARG A 194 -16.38 6.49 22.74
CA ARG A 194 -17.11 6.12 23.95
C ARG A 194 -17.87 7.33 24.50
N VAL A 195 -19.17 7.15 24.77
CA VAL A 195 -19.99 8.12 25.51
C VAL A 195 -19.73 7.96 27.00
N LEU A 196 -19.57 9.07 27.71
CA LEU A 196 -19.29 9.12 29.13
C LEU A 196 -20.42 9.81 29.90
N GLU A 197 -20.37 9.70 31.23
CA GLU A 197 -21.20 10.52 32.10
C GLU A 197 -20.83 12.00 31.90
N ASP A 198 -21.82 12.87 32.11
CA ASP A 198 -21.76 14.31 31.86
C ASP A 198 -21.70 14.76 30.39
N ASP A 199 -21.59 13.86 29.43
CA ASP A 199 -21.67 14.20 28.00
C ASP A 199 -23.06 14.77 27.65
N TYR A 200 -23.08 15.79 26.79
CA TYR A 200 -24.31 16.37 26.25
C TYR A 200 -24.50 15.90 24.81
N ILE A 201 -25.53 15.08 24.57
CA ILE A 201 -25.72 14.37 23.30
C ILE A 201 -27.15 14.51 22.78
N THR A 202 -27.32 14.19 21.50
CA THR A 202 -28.62 13.99 20.85
C THR A 202 -28.80 12.50 20.53
N ILE A 203 -29.92 11.93 20.95
CA ILE A 203 -30.37 10.57 20.62
C ILE A 203 -31.59 10.60 19.71
#